data_AF-A0A535B134-F1
#
_entry.id   AF-A0A535B134-F1
#
_cell.length_a   1.000
_cell.length_b   1.000
_cell.length_c   1.000
_cell.angle_alpha   90.00
_cell.angle_beta   90.00
_cell.angle_gamma   90.00
#
_symmetry.space_group_name_H-M   'P 1'
#
loop_
_entity.id
_entity.type
_entity.pdbx_description
1 polymer ?
#
loop_
_entity_poly.entity_id
_entity_poly.type
_entity_poly.pdbx_seq_one_letter_code
_entity_poly.pdbx_strand_id
1 'polypeptide(L)'
;MNYSFLPFIKAGLPVKPLPNPRDEVYVSGGSGHLTIIKGAPHPNATKAFVNWFLGKDGQEIFSKAMGQGTRRLDVDTQWLKEFGVIAAKDSLTPDQYPKLENQSEEKVFKVREPAAELARKLLD
;
A
#
# COMPACT_ATOMS: atom_id res chain seq x y z
N MET A 1 -4.78 4.47 10.80
CA MET A 1 -3.70 5.22 10.13
C MET A 1 -4.17 5.50 8.71
N ASN A 2 -4.43 6.76 8.34
CA ASN A 2 -4.77 7.12 6.97
C ASN A 2 -3.47 7.39 6.20
N TYR A 3 -3.19 6.60 5.17
CA TYR A 3 -1.98 6.73 4.34
C TYR A 3 -2.09 7.81 3.27
N SER A 4 -3.19 8.58 3.25
CA SER A 4 -3.45 9.63 2.26
C SER A 4 -4.08 10.87 2.89
N PHE A 5 -3.87 12.02 2.26
CA PHE A 5 -4.55 13.27 2.61
C PHE A 5 -5.95 13.39 2.02
N LEU A 6 -6.41 12.39 1.26
CA LEU A 6 -7.69 12.37 0.56
C LEU A 6 -8.89 12.81 1.43
N PRO A 7 -9.12 12.26 2.65
CA PRO A 7 -10.27 12.67 3.45
C PRO A 7 -10.18 14.13 3.92
N PHE A 8 -8.98 14.62 4.22
CA PHE A 8 -8.76 16.00 4.69
C PHE A 8 -8.93 17.01 3.54
N ILE A 9 -8.40 16.69 2.36
CA ILE A 9 -8.55 17.51 1.15
C ILE A 9 -10.03 17.56 0.74
N LYS A 10 -10.74 16.42 0.77
CA LYS A 10 -12.20 16.37 0.52
C LYS A 10 -13.01 17.18 1.55
N ALA A 11 -12.52 17.31 2.77
CA ALA A 11 -13.13 18.14 3.81
C ALA A 11 -12.77 19.64 3.69
N GLY A 12 -12.02 20.06 2.68
CA GLY A 12 -11.61 21.45 2.46
C GLY A 12 -10.53 21.95 3.43
N LEU A 13 -9.85 21.04 4.13
CA LEU A 13 -8.78 21.41 5.06
C LEU A 13 -7.50 21.77 4.27
N PRO A 14 -6.76 22.81 4.69
CA PRO A 14 -5.58 23.30 3.96
C PRO A 14 -4.33 22.44 4.22
N VAL A 15 -4.44 21.12 4.03
CA VAL A 15 -3.31 20.19 4.15
C VAL A 15 -2.59 20.05 2.82
N LYS A 16 -1.27 19.90 2.86
CA LYS A 16 -0.44 19.64 1.67
C LYS A 16 0.54 18.51 1.95
N PRO A 17 0.73 17.56 1.02
CA PRO A 17 1.79 16.59 1.15
C PRO A 17 3.15 17.27 1.14
N LEU A 18 4.03 16.82 2.03
CA LEU A 18 5.42 17.24 2.02
C LEU A 18 6.20 16.43 0.97
N PRO A 19 7.27 16.99 0.38
CA PRO A 19 8.17 16.23 -0.46
C PRO A 19 8.76 15.03 0.29
N ASN A 20 8.93 13.91 -0.41
CA ASN A 20 9.61 12.75 0.16
C ASN A 20 11.09 13.09 0.44
N PRO A 21 11.64 12.72 1.62
CA PRO A 21 13.07 12.79 1.90
C PRO A 21 13.87 12.00 0.84
N ARG A 22 15.05 12.48 0.45
CA ARG A 22 15.83 11.86 -0.64
C ARG A 22 16.34 10.44 -0.30
N ASP A 23 16.68 10.18 0.96
CA ASP A 23 17.54 9.03 1.30
C ASP A 23 16.94 8.02 2.31
N GLU A 24 15.66 8.17 2.70
CA GLU A 24 15.10 7.40 3.82
C GLU A 24 13.69 6.82 3.60
N VAL A 25 13.24 6.73 2.34
CA VAL A 25 11.87 6.29 2.07
C VAL A 25 11.83 4.79 1.83
N TYR A 26 11.18 4.05 2.73
CA TYR A 26 10.82 2.66 2.49
C TYR A 26 9.51 2.58 1.70
N VAL A 27 9.34 1.47 1.00
CA VAL A 27 8.07 1.14 0.35
C VAL A 27 7.25 0.30 1.30
N SER A 28 6.00 0.70 1.52
CA SER A 28 5.05 -0.14 2.25
C SER A 28 4.20 -0.96 1.27
N GLY A 29 3.74 -2.13 1.70
CA GLY A 29 2.75 -2.91 0.96
C GLY A 29 1.35 -2.27 0.92
N GLY A 30 1.17 -1.07 1.48
CA GLY A 30 -0.13 -0.44 1.68
C GLY A 30 -0.96 -1.14 2.76
N SER A 31 -2.26 -0.86 2.77
CA SER A 31 -3.24 -1.50 3.64
C SER A 31 -4.28 -2.25 2.79
N GLY A 32 -4.33 -3.57 2.92
CA GLY A 32 -5.35 -4.39 2.28
C GLY A 32 -4.83 -5.80 2.01
N HIS A 33 -5.54 -6.80 2.53
CA HIS A 33 -5.29 -8.20 2.23
C HIS A 33 -6.55 -8.79 1.60
N LEU A 34 -6.38 -9.56 0.53
CA LEU A 34 -7.45 -10.35 -0.07
C LEU A 34 -7.22 -11.82 0.30
N THR A 35 -8.20 -12.44 0.94
CA THR A 35 -8.17 -13.86 1.30
C THR A 35 -9.44 -14.54 0.85
N ILE A 36 -9.31 -15.78 0.37
CA ILE A 36 -10.43 -16.66 0.05
C ILE A 36 -10.62 -17.63 1.22
N ILE A 37 -11.81 -17.63 1.82
CA ILE A 37 -12.16 -18.53 2.92
C ILE A 37 -12.51 -19.91 2.34
N LYS A 38 -11.90 -20.96 2.88
CA LYS A 38 -12.18 -22.35 2.49
C LYS A 38 -13.62 -22.72 2.86
N GLY A 39 -14.32 -23.40 1.95
CA GLY A 39 -15.71 -23.83 2.17
C GLY A 39 -16.74 -22.70 2.05
N ALA A 40 -16.42 -21.61 1.34
CA ALA A 40 -17.38 -20.53 1.10
C ALA A 40 -18.66 -21.06 0.40
N PRO A 41 -19.87 -20.62 0.80
CA PRO A 41 -21.14 -21.13 0.26
C PRO A 41 -21.31 -20.97 -1.25
N HIS A 42 -20.60 -20.00 -1.86
CA HIS A 42 -20.75 -19.64 -3.27
C HIS A 42 -19.38 -19.52 -3.97
N PRO A 43 -18.69 -20.64 -4.26
CA PRO A 43 -17.33 -20.62 -4.81
C PRO A 43 -17.23 -19.93 -6.19
N ASN A 44 -18.28 -20.06 -7.02
CA ASN A 44 -18.32 -19.40 -8.34
C ASN A 44 -18.48 -17.88 -8.22
N ALA A 45 -19.26 -17.40 -7.25
CA ALA A 45 -19.41 -15.96 -6.99
C ALA A 45 -18.09 -15.37 -6.47
N THR A 46 -17.41 -16.08 -5.56
CA THR A 46 -16.06 -15.69 -5.10
C THR A 46 -15.10 -15.56 -6.28
N LYS A 47 -15.10 -16.53 -7.19
CA LYS A 47 -14.25 -16.49 -8.39
C LYS A 47 -14.57 -15.29 -9.28
N ALA A 48 -15.85 -15.03 -9.55
CA ALA A 48 -16.28 -13.89 -10.36
C ALA A 48 -15.84 -12.55 -9.72
N PHE A 49 -16.06 -12.40 -8.40
CA PHE A 49 -15.65 -11.22 -7.66
C PHE A 49 -14.13 -11.01 -7.68
N VAL A 50 -13.34 -12.04 -7.36
CA VAL A 50 -11.87 -11.93 -7.31
C VAL A 50 -11.30 -11.58 -8.69
N ASN A 51 -11.80 -12.22 -9.75
CA ASN A 51 -11.37 -11.92 -11.11
C ASN A 51 -11.68 -10.48 -11.51
N TRP A 52 -12.87 -9.99 -11.17
CA TRP A 52 -13.24 -8.59 -11.42
C TRP A 52 -12.40 -7.62 -10.57
N PHE A 53 -12.26 -7.90 -9.27
CA PHE A 53 -11.59 -7.04 -8.32
C PHE A 53 -10.10 -6.86 -8.65
N LEU A 54 -9.42 -7.93 -9.05
CA LEU A 54 -8.02 -7.87 -9.52
C LEU A 54 -7.91 -7.48 -11.01
N GLY A 55 -9.04 -7.36 -11.69
CA GLY A 55 -9.19 -6.83 -13.04
C GLY A 55 -8.90 -5.32 -13.11
N LYS A 56 -8.82 -4.79 -14.34
CA LYS A 56 -8.52 -3.37 -14.57
C LYS A 56 -9.61 -2.49 -13.96
N ASP A 57 -10.86 -2.76 -14.33
CA ASP A 57 -12.03 -2.00 -13.90
C ASP A 57 -12.20 -2.02 -12.37
N GLY A 58 -12.03 -3.19 -11.74
CA GLY A 58 -12.09 -3.32 -10.28
C GLY A 58 -11.01 -2.50 -9.59
N GLN A 59 -9.78 -2.56 -10.08
CA GLN A 59 -8.66 -1.79 -9.53
C GLN A 59 -8.80 -0.29 -9.78
N GLU A 60 -9.33 0.15 -10.92
CA GLU A 60 -9.62 1.57 -11.20
C GLU A 60 -10.64 2.14 -10.21
N ILE A 61 -11.74 1.42 -9.97
CA ILE A 61 -12.79 1.83 -9.04
C ILE A 61 -12.27 1.83 -7.61
N PHE A 62 -11.64 0.72 -7.19
CA PHE A 62 -11.17 0.56 -5.83
C PHE A 62 -10.06 1.55 -5.46
N SER A 63 -9.10 1.77 -6.36
CA SER A 63 -8.01 2.74 -6.20
C SER A 63 -8.56 4.15 -5.94
N LYS A 64 -9.54 4.59 -6.73
CA LYS A 64 -10.23 5.89 -6.59
C LYS A 64 -11.00 6.01 -5.28
N ALA A 65 -11.70 4.97 -4.88
CA ALA A 65 -12.47 4.95 -3.65
C ALA A 65 -11.57 5.04 -2.40
N MET A 66 -10.47 4.28 -2.40
CA MET A 66 -9.57 4.17 -1.26
C MET A 66 -8.49 5.25 -1.21
N GLY A 67 -8.20 5.91 -2.33
CA GLY A 67 -7.04 6.79 -2.45
C GLY A 67 -5.73 6.03 -2.23
N GLN A 68 -5.63 4.82 -2.78
CA GLN A 68 -4.48 3.92 -2.64
C GLN A 68 -4.03 3.41 -4.00
N GLY A 69 -2.71 3.32 -4.21
CA GLY A 69 -2.16 2.86 -5.48
C GLY A 69 -2.38 1.37 -5.74
N THR A 70 -2.84 1.02 -6.94
CA THR A 70 -2.88 -0.38 -7.39
C THR A 70 -1.50 -0.86 -7.85
N ARG A 71 -1.29 -2.19 -7.82
CA ARG A 71 -0.10 -2.85 -8.38
C ARG A 71 -0.18 -3.10 -9.89
N ARG A 72 -1.35 -2.94 -10.51
CA ARG A 72 -1.52 -3.10 -11.96
C ARG A 72 -0.76 -2.01 -12.71
N LEU A 73 0.04 -2.41 -13.70
CA LEU A 73 0.85 -1.45 -14.50
C LEU A 73 0.01 -0.66 -15.52
N ASP A 74 -1.16 -1.17 -15.90
CA ASP A 74 -2.06 -0.61 -16.91
C ASP A 74 -3.20 0.24 -16.33
N VAL A 75 -3.12 0.58 -15.03
CA VAL A 75 -4.04 1.48 -14.34
C VAL A 75 -3.29 2.75 -13.94
N ASP A 76 -3.83 3.90 -14.31
CA ASP A 76 -3.25 5.20 -13.93
C ASP A 76 -3.39 5.47 -12.42
N THR A 77 -2.29 5.93 -11.84
CA THR A 77 -2.16 6.27 -10.43
C THR A 77 -1.50 7.63 -10.22
N GLN A 78 -1.17 8.39 -11.28
CA GLN A 78 -0.49 9.68 -11.14
C GLN A 78 -1.33 10.71 -10.36
N TRP A 79 -2.65 10.62 -10.46
CA TRP A 79 -3.61 11.45 -9.72
C TRP A 79 -3.49 11.31 -8.20
N LEU A 80 -2.93 10.21 -7.68
CA LEU A 80 -2.74 10.01 -6.24
C LEU A 80 -1.75 10.99 -5.60
N LYS A 81 -0.86 11.59 -6.40
CA LYS A 81 0.13 12.58 -5.94
C LYS A 81 -0.53 13.81 -5.32
N GLU A 82 -1.71 14.21 -5.81
CA GLU A 82 -2.50 15.30 -5.22
C GLU A 82 -2.86 15.02 -3.76
N PHE A 83 -3.05 13.75 -3.42
CA PHE A 83 -3.43 13.29 -2.09
C PHE A 83 -2.25 12.77 -1.26
N GLY A 84 -1.02 13.05 -1.70
CA GLY A 84 0.21 12.65 -1.00
C GLY A 84 0.54 11.16 -1.09
N VAL A 85 -0.02 10.45 -2.06
CA VAL A 85 0.26 9.03 -2.27
C VAL A 85 1.08 8.87 -3.54
N ILE A 86 2.21 8.18 -3.42
CA ILE A 86 3.05 7.79 -4.56
C ILE A 86 2.95 6.27 -4.68
N ALA A 87 2.32 5.79 -5.75
CA ALA A 87 2.27 4.36 -6.01
C ALA A 87 3.68 3.87 -6.35
N ALA A 88 4.12 2.77 -5.75
CA ALA A 88 5.48 2.26 -5.94
C ALA A 88 5.84 2.02 -7.42
N LYS A 89 4.87 1.55 -8.22
CA LYS A 89 5.04 1.31 -9.66
C LYS A 89 5.34 2.58 -10.47
N ASP A 90 5.02 3.76 -9.93
CA ASP A 90 5.20 5.03 -10.63
C ASP A 90 6.60 5.62 -10.41
N SER A 91 7.35 5.13 -9.41
CA SER A 91 8.68 5.65 -9.06
C SER A 91 9.77 4.59 -8.99
N LEU A 92 9.42 3.30 -9.00
CA LEU A 92 10.37 2.20 -8.83
C LEU A 92 10.23 1.16 -9.93
N THR A 93 11.36 0.60 -10.33
CA THR A 93 11.40 -0.62 -11.14
C THR A 93 11.15 -1.86 -10.27
N PRO A 94 10.73 -2.99 -10.87
CA PRO A 94 10.59 -4.26 -10.16
C PRO A 94 11.85 -4.69 -9.40
N ASP A 95 13.05 -4.38 -9.91
CA ASP A 95 14.33 -4.75 -9.27
C ASP A 95 14.71 -3.81 -8.11
N GLN A 96 14.15 -2.60 -8.09
CA GLN A 96 14.36 -1.63 -7.00
C GLN A 96 13.43 -1.92 -5.82
N TYR A 97 12.20 -2.38 -6.07
CA TYR A 97 11.19 -2.58 -5.03
C TYR A 97 11.67 -3.47 -3.86
N PRO A 98 12.26 -4.66 -4.06
CA PRO A 98 12.71 -5.52 -2.96
C PRO A 98 13.79 -4.90 -2.08
N LYS A 99 14.54 -3.91 -2.59
CA LYS A 99 15.60 -3.23 -1.83
C LYS A 99 15.05 -2.23 -0.83
N LEU A 100 13.86 -1.69 -1.11
CA LEU A 100 13.23 -0.62 -0.34
C LEU A 100 11.99 -1.10 0.44
N GLU A 101 11.48 -2.28 0.14
CA GLU A 101 10.37 -2.86 0.90
C GLU A 101 10.80 -3.17 2.34
N ASN A 102 9.87 -3.00 3.27
CA ASN A 102 10.15 -3.17 4.70
C ASN A 102 9.24 -4.20 5.37
N GLN A 103 8.41 -4.93 4.62
CA GLN A 103 7.36 -5.81 5.15
C GLN A 103 7.66 -7.31 4.98
N SER A 104 8.76 -7.71 4.33
CA SER A 104 9.12 -9.12 4.24
C SER A 104 9.43 -9.73 5.60
N GLU A 105 9.20 -11.05 5.68
CA GLU A 105 9.59 -11.87 6.83
C GLU A 105 11.09 -11.70 7.16
N GLU A 106 11.95 -11.63 6.14
CA GLU A 106 13.38 -11.39 6.35
C GLU A 106 13.65 -10.08 7.08
N LYS A 107 13.00 -8.97 6.68
CA LYS A 107 13.12 -7.68 7.37
C LYS A 107 12.58 -7.74 8.79
N VAL A 108 11.49 -8.47 9.01
CA VAL A 108 10.92 -8.67 10.34
C VAL A 108 11.93 -9.37 11.25
N PHE A 109 12.40 -10.55 10.84
CA PHE A 109 13.26 -11.39 11.67
C PHE A 109 14.68 -10.82 11.84
N LYS A 110 15.27 -10.23 10.81
CA LYS A 110 16.66 -9.74 10.87
C LYS A 110 16.80 -8.31 11.41
N VAL A 111 15.75 -7.50 11.33
CA VAL A 111 15.83 -6.07 11.67
C VAL A 111 14.82 -5.70 12.76
N ARG A 112 13.52 -5.91 12.52
CA ARG A 112 12.48 -5.37 13.42
C ARG A 112 12.47 -6.05 14.78
N GLU A 113 12.54 -7.38 14.82
CA GLU A 113 12.52 -8.13 16.08
C GLU A 113 13.76 -7.82 16.94
N PRO A 114 15.01 -7.89 16.43
CA PRO A 114 16.19 -7.52 17.21
C PRO A 114 16.19 -6.05 17.67
N ALA A 115 15.74 -5.13 16.81
CA ALA A 115 15.64 -3.72 17.18
C ALA A 115 14.61 -3.50 18.30
N ALA A 116 13.47 -4.20 18.25
CA ALA A 116 12.46 -4.13 19.31
C ALA A 116 12.97 -4.74 20.63
N GLU A 117 13.74 -5.84 20.58
CA GLU A 117 14.40 -6.40 21.76
C GLU A 117 15.41 -5.44 22.38
N LEU A 118 16.26 -4.80 21.57
CA LEU A 118 17.20 -3.80 22.05
C LEU A 118 16.46 -2.60 22.66
N ALA A 119 15.44 -2.09 21.99
CA ALA A 119 14.65 -0.95 22.48
C ALA A 119 14.02 -1.24 23.84
N ARG A 120 13.43 -2.44 24.02
CA ARG A 120 12.90 -2.86 25.33
C ARG A 120 13.97 -2.82 26.41
N LYS A 121 15.17 -3.35 26.14
CA LYS A 121 16.30 -3.32 27.11
C LYS A 121 16.81 -1.92 27.45
N LEU A 122 16.65 -0.94 26.54
CA LEU A 122 17.17 0.42 26.73
C LEU A 122 16.15 1.38 27.33
N LEU A 123 14.86 1.09 27.19
CA LEU A 123 13.75 1.97 27.58
C LEU A 123 12.98 1.48 28.80
N ASP A 124 13.27 0.26 29.28
CA ASP A 124 12.88 -0.24 30.61
C ASP A 124 13.93 0.18 31.68
#